data_AF-A0A7L4QKR1-F1
#
_entry.id   AF-A0A7L4QKR1-F1
#
_cell.length_a   1.000
_cell.length_b   1.000
_cell.length_c   1.000
_cell.angle_alpha   90.00
_cell.angle_beta   90.00
_cell.angle_gamma   90.00
#
_symmetry.space_group_name_H-M   'P 1'
#
loop_
_entity.id
_entity.type
_entity.pdbx_description
1 polymer ?
#
loop_
_entity_poly.entity_id
_entity_poly.type
_entity_poly.pdbx_seq_one_letter_code
_entity_poly.pdbx_strand_id
1 'polypeptide(L)' 'RNKAKIEATIENARRIIEIQREYGSFKNYINSLDKRDNYSEAIKDISKRFIRMGPSSSRIFLYSIGEDIHRPQEMSRD' A
#
# COMPACT_ATOMS: atom_id res chain seq x y z
N ARG A 1 2.68 -24.59 -1.08
CA ARG A 1 2.35 -23.60 -0.01
C ARG A 1 3.62 -22.80 0.29
N ASN A 2 3.58 -21.46 0.28
CA ASN A 2 4.79 -20.63 0.42
C ASN A 2 4.94 -20.09 1.85
N LYS A 3 5.91 -20.61 2.61
CA LYS A 3 6.16 -20.26 4.03
C LYS A 3 6.41 -18.77 4.23
N ALA A 4 7.25 -18.17 3.39
CA ALA A 4 7.57 -16.74 3.46
C ALA A 4 6.34 -15.84 3.23
N LYS A 5 5.37 -16.26 2.40
CA LYS A 5 4.10 -15.52 2.26
C LYS A 5 3.22 -15.63 3.50
N ILE A 6 3.21 -16.79 4.18
CA ILE A 6 2.43 -16.98 5.42
C ILE A 6 2.99 -16.09 6.54
N GLU A 7 4.31 -16.09 6.73
CA GLU A 7 4.97 -15.26 7.72
C GLU A 7 4.73 -13.76 7.43
N ALA A 8 4.86 -13.34 6.17
CA ALA A 8 4.53 -11.96 5.77
C ALA A 8 3.09 -11.56 6.13
N THR A 9 2.11 -12.45 5.94
CA THR A 9 0.71 -12.17 6.30
C THR A 9 0.54 -11.95 7.80
N ILE A 10 1.17 -12.77 8.64
CA ILE A 10 1.10 -12.64 10.10
C ILE A 10 1.71 -11.30 10.54
N GLU A 11 2.88 -10.97 10.00
CA GLU A 11 3.56 -9.71 10.31
C GLU A 11 2.82 -8.46 9.80
N ASN A 12 2.15 -8.57 8.65
CA ASN A 12 1.31 -7.49 8.12
C ASN A 12 0.03 -7.31 8.95
N ALA A 13 -0.56 -8.39 9.47
CA ALA A 13 -1.73 -8.31 10.35
C ALA A 13 -1.40 -7.56 11.66
N ARG A 14 -0.22 -7.80 12.25
CA ARG A 14 0.24 -7.04 13.43
C ARG A 14 0.37 -5.55 13.14
N ARG A 15 0.97 -5.19 12.00
CA ARG A 15 1.09 -3.79 11.56
C ARG A 15 -0.28 -3.11 11.36
N ILE A 16 -1.28 -3.82 10.84
CA ILE A 16 -2.65 -3.27 10.71
C ILE A 16 -3.22 -2.94 12.09
N ILE A 17 -3.03 -3.80 13.10
CA ILE A 17 -3.49 -3.55 14.47
C ILE A 17 -2.79 -2.31 15.06
N GLU A 18 -1.49 -2.15 14.84
CA GLU A 18 -0.72 -0.96 15.27
C GLU A 18 -1.25 0.32 14.60
N ILE A 19 -1.47 0.28 13.28
CA ILE A 19 -2.05 1.40 12.53
C ILE A 19 -3.45 1.75 13.05
N GLN A 20 -4.28 0.75 13.36
CA GLN A 20 -5.61 1.00 13.91
C GLN A 20 -5.54 1.69 15.28
N ARG A 21 -4.51 1.42 16.09
CA ARG A 21 -4.28 2.13 17.36
C ARG A 21 -3.84 3.58 17.14
N GLU A 22 -3.02 3.83 16.12
CA GLU A 22 -2.49 5.16 15.79
C GLU A 22 -3.54 6.08 15.11
N TYR A 23 -4.32 5.54 14.16
CA TYR A 23 -5.26 6.31 13.33
C TYR A 23 -6.74 6.08 13.70
N GLY A 24 -7.03 5.24 14.68
CA GLY A 24 -8.38 4.79 15.07
C GLY A 24 -9.00 3.77 14.11
N SER A 25 -8.62 3.77 12.83
CA SER A 25 -9.00 2.73 11.87
C SER A 25 -8.01 2.65 10.71
N PHE A 26 -8.00 1.52 10.00
CA PHE A 26 -7.17 1.38 8.81
C PHE A 26 -7.65 2.28 7.66
N LYS A 27 -8.96 2.55 7.56
CA LYS A 27 -9.52 3.50 6.59
C LYS A 27 -9.00 4.92 6.85
N ASN A 28 -8.93 5.35 8.11
CA ASN A 28 -8.39 6.66 8.46
C ASN A 28 -6.91 6.78 8.07
N TYR A 29 -6.13 5.72 8.24
CA TYR A 29 -4.75 5.66 7.76
C TYR A 29 -4.67 5.83 6.24
N ILE A 30 -5.49 5.12 5.45
CA ILE A 30 -5.51 5.30 3.99
C ILE A 30 -5.89 6.75 3.63
N ASN A 31 -6.88 7.33 4.31
CA ASN A 31 -7.30 8.72 4.09
C ASN A 31 -6.21 9.74 4.45
N SER A 32 -5.29 9.42 5.36
CA SER A 32 -4.20 10.32 5.75
C SER A 32 -2.97 10.23 4.84
N LEU A 33 -2.93 9.30 3.89
CA LEU A 33 -1.80 9.17 2.96
C LEU A 33 -1.70 10.36 2.01
N ASP A 34 -0.48 10.68 1.56
CA ASP A 34 -0.27 11.70 0.53
C ASP A 34 -0.74 11.19 -0.84
N LYS A 35 -1.84 11.76 -1.33
CA LYS A 35 -2.48 11.38 -2.59
C LYS A 35 -1.94 12.17 -3.80
N ARG A 36 -1.07 13.16 -3.57
CA ARG A 36 -0.48 13.98 -4.64
C ARG A 36 0.43 13.13 -5.53
N ASP A 37 0.71 13.64 -6.73
CA ASP A 37 1.62 13.01 -7.68
C ASP A 37 1.30 11.51 -7.88
N ASN A 38 0.00 11.22 -8.04
CA ASN A 38 -0.51 9.87 -8.24
C ASN A 38 -0.02 8.86 -7.17
N TYR A 39 -0.11 9.28 -5.89
CA TYR A 39 0.22 8.51 -4.70
C TYR A 39 1.69 8.11 -4.59
N SER A 40 2.63 8.87 -5.17
CA SER A 40 4.04 8.48 -5.24
C SER A 40 4.68 8.23 -3.86
N GLU A 41 4.46 9.11 -2.88
CA GLU A 41 4.94 8.93 -1.50
C GLU A 41 4.13 7.85 -0.76
N ALA A 42 2.80 7.83 -0.90
CA ALA A 42 1.96 6.80 -0.29
C ALA A 42 2.37 5.37 -0.71
N ILE A 43 2.72 5.16 -1.99
CA ILE A 43 3.23 3.88 -2.49
C ILE A 43 4.55 3.53 -1.81
N LYS A 44 5.48 4.48 -1.66
CA LYS A 44 6.76 4.25 -0.96
C LYS A 44 6.51 3.87 0.50
N ASP A 45 5.60 4.56 1.16
CA ASP A 45 5.29 4.33 2.57
C ASP A 45 4.64 2.97 2.79
N ILE A 46 3.63 2.60 2.00
CA ILE A 46 3.01 1.26 2.05
C ILE A 46 4.07 0.20 1.78
N SER A 47 4.98 0.45 0.82
CA SER A 47 5.99 -0.54 0.44
C SER A 47 7.08 -0.76 1.49
N LYS A 48 7.40 0.26 2.26
CA LYS A 48 8.30 0.16 3.42
C LYS A 48 7.59 -0.48 4.60
N ARG A 49 6.31 -0.13 4.81
CA ARG A 49 5.57 -0.55 5.99
C ARG A 49 5.17 -2.03 5.90
N PHE A 50 4.70 -2.52 4.76
CA PHE A 50 4.19 -3.89 4.61
C PHE A 50 5.17 -4.84 3.93
N ILE A 51 5.31 -6.03 4.49
CA ILE A 51 6.21 -7.07 3.98
C ILE A 51 5.66 -7.63 2.67
N ARG A 52 6.54 -7.71 1.66
CA ARG A 52 6.24 -8.17 0.29
C ARG A 52 5.19 -7.34 -0.46
N MET A 53 4.97 -6.11 -0.03
CA MET A 53 4.17 -5.12 -0.76
C MET A 53 5.10 -4.16 -1.50
N GLY A 54 5.81 -4.63 -2.54
CA GLY A 54 6.64 -3.72 -3.35
C GLY A 54 5.80 -2.64 -4.06
N PRO A 55 6.43 -1.63 -4.70
CA PRO A 55 5.69 -0.50 -5.30
C PRO A 55 4.54 -0.89 -6.23
N SER A 56 4.72 -1.95 -7.03
CA SER A 56 3.68 -2.48 -7.91
C SER A 56 2.49 -3.06 -7.13
N SER A 57 2.75 -3.91 -6.13
CA SER A 57 1.70 -4.48 -5.27
C SER A 57 0.98 -3.40 -4.46
N SER A 58 1.70 -2.39 -3.98
CA SER A 58 1.15 -1.24 -3.25
C SER A 58 0.22 -0.40 -4.13
N ARG A 59 0.60 -0.15 -5.39
CA ARG A 59 -0.26 0.51 -6.39
C ARG A 59 -1.52 -0.31 -6.66
N ILE A 60 -1.37 -1.60 -6.92
CA ILE A 60 -2.51 -2.51 -7.16
C ILE A 60 -3.44 -2.53 -5.95
N PHE A 61 -2.89 -2.55 -4.74
CA PHE A 61 -3.68 -2.50 -3.51
C PHE A 61 -4.53 -1.24 -3.42
N LEU A 62 -3.93 -0.05 -3.58
CA LEU A 62 -4.65 1.23 -3.57
C LEU A 62 -5.76 1.26 -4.63
N TYR A 63 -5.46 0.81 -5.85
CA TYR A 63 -6.47 0.68 -6.91
C TYR A 63 -7.61 -0.27 -6.50
N SER A 64 -7.27 -1.41 -5.90
CA SER A 64 -8.23 -2.46 -5.54
C SER A 64 -9.18 -2.04 -4.42
N ILE A 65 -8.80 -1.06 -3.61
CA ILE A 65 -9.65 -0.49 -2.55
C ILE A 65 -10.42 0.76 -3.01
N GLY A 66 -10.34 1.12 -4.30
CA GLY A 66 -11.10 2.21 -4.90
C GLY A 66 -10.44 3.59 -4.82
N GLU A 67 -9.14 3.67 -4.50
CA GLU A 67 -8.41 4.93 -4.60
C GLU A 67 -8.20 5.31 -6.08
N ASP A 68 -8.24 6.61 -6.35
CA ASP A 68 -8.13 7.18 -7.70
C ASP A 68 -6.67 7.22 -8.19
N ILE A 69 -6.07 6.04 -8.31
CA ILE A 69 -4.68 5.85 -8.71
C ILE A 69 -4.62 5.31 -10.14
N HIS A 70 -3.82 5.96 -10.97
CA HIS A 70 -3.68 5.61 -12.37
C HIS A 70 -2.33 4.93 -12.61
N ARG A 71 -2.25 4.10 -13.64
CA ARG A 71 -0.94 3.67 -14.15
C ARG A 71 -0.26 4.92 -14.73
N PRO A 72 1.03 5.18 -14.43
CA PRO A 72 1.78 6.18 -15.18
C PRO A 72 1.59 5.86 -16.66
N GLN A 73 1.16 6.83 -17.47
CA GLN A 73 1.12 6.66 -18.92
C GLN A 73 2.50 6.10 -19.31
N GLU A 74 2.52 4.93 -19.97
CA GLU A 74 3.75 4.48 -20.61
C GLU A 74 4.11 5.61 -21.57
N MET A 75 5.14 6.39 -21.25
CA MET A 75 5.71 7.32 -22.22
C MET A 75 5.92 6.50 -23.46
N SER A 76 5.15 6.78 -24.52
CA SER A 76 5.34 6.06 -25.77
C SER A 76 6.80 6.25 -26.11
N ARG A 77 7.48 5.12 -26.29
CA ARG A 77 8.81 5.12 -26.86
C ARG A 77 8.59 5.37 -28.36
N ASP A 78 8.29 6.62 -28.68
CA ASP A 78 8.38 7.13 -30.04
C ASP A 78 9.88 7.32 -30.39
#